data_AF-A0A3S1N4K5-F1
#
_entry.id   AF-A0A3S1N4K5-F1
#
_cell.length_a   1.000
_cell.length_b   1.000
_cell.length_c   1.000
_cell.angle_alpha   90.00
_cell.angle_beta   90.00
_cell.angle_gamma   90.00
#
_symmetry.space_group_name_H-M   'P 1'
#
loop_
_entity.id
_entity.type
_entity.pdbx_description
1 polymer ?
#
loop_
_entity_poly.entity_id
_entity_poly.type
_entity_poly.pdbx_seq_one_letter_code
_entity_poly.pdbx_strand_id
1 'polypeptide(L)' 'RTWDATPNPKWVVALGDCAKDGGCFAGSYAVVGGVADVVPVDLHIPGCPPPPIEILKGLIALLDGANGKGGASEG' A
#
# COMPACT_ATOMS: atom_id res chain seq x y z
N ARG A 1 -14.70 -5.62 2.91
CA ARG A 1 -15.67 -4.98 3.83
C ARG A 1 -15.32 -3.52 4.12
N THR A 2 -14.28 -3.23 4.91
CA THR A 2 -13.91 -1.83 5.22
C THR A 2 -13.59 -1.04 3.95
N TRP A 3 -12.80 -1.64 3.04
CA TRP A 3 -12.50 -1.05 1.74
C TRP A 3 -13.77 -0.72 0.94
N ASP A 4 -14.75 -1.64 0.87
CA ASP A 4 -16.02 -1.42 0.16
C ASP A 4 -16.85 -0.29 0.77
N ALA A 5 -16.80 -0.12 2.08
CA ALA A 5 -17.53 0.91 2.82
C ALA A 5 -16.92 2.31 2.68
N THR A 6 -15.67 2.42 2.21
CA THR A 6 -15.02 3.72 1.94
C THR A 6 -15.52 4.28 0.59
N PRO A 7 -16.06 5.52 0.53
CA PRO A 7 -16.50 6.15 -0.71
C PRO A 7 -15.33 6.53 -1.62
N ASN A 8 -15.60 6.69 -2.92
CA ASN A 8 -14.61 7.15 -3.89
C ASN A 8 -14.49 8.70 -3.90
N PRO A 9 -13.33 9.26 -4.28
CA PRO A 9 -12.07 8.56 -4.59
C PRO A 9 -11.35 8.06 -3.31
N LYS A 10 -10.75 6.87 -3.39
CA LYS A 10 -9.99 6.25 -2.30
C LYS A 10 -8.73 5.58 -2.84
N TRP A 11 -7.72 5.49 -1.98
CA TRP A 11 -6.47 4.79 -2.25
C TRP A 11 -6.15 3.81 -1.13
N VAL A 12 -5.39 2.78 -1.45
CA VAL A 12 -4.87 1.79 -0.51
C VAL A 12 -3.35 1.82 -0.55
N VAL A 13 -2.75 2.06 0.62
CA VAL A 13 -1.30 2.02 0.79
C VAL A 13 -0.94 0.79 1.62
N ALA A 14 -0.19 -0.13 1.04
CA ALA A 14 0.42 -1.23 1.78
C ALA A 14 1.65 -0.69 2.52
N LEU A 15 1.65 -0.79 3.85
CA LEU A 15 2.72 -0.25 4.70
C LEU A 15 3.48 -1.38 5.37
N GLY A 16 4.76 -1.48 5.04
CA GLY A 16 5.69 -2.49 5.53
C GLY A 16 5.64 -3.81 4.78
N ASP A 17 6.58 -4.69 5.11
CA ASP A 17 6.80 -5.94 4.39
C ASP A 17 5.71 -6.97 4.72
N CYS A 18 5.21 -6.98 5.96
CA CYS A 18 4.06 -7.82 6.33
C CYS A 18 2.82 -7.52 5.46
N ALA A 19 2.60 -6.25 5.08
CA ALA A 19 1.49 -5.88 4.19
C ALA A 19 1.76 -6.21 2.72
N LYS A 20 3.04 -6.34 2.32
CA LYS A 20 3.45 -6.67 0.95
C LYS A 20 3.20 -8.13 0.61
N ASP A 21 3.70 -9.03 1.46
CA ASP A 21 3.81 -10.46 1.17
C ASP A 21 3.77 -11.34 2.44
N GLY A 22 3.41 -10.76 3.59
CA GLY A 22 3.46 -11.44 4.89
C GLY A 22 4.78 -11.26 5.65
N GLY A 23 5.82 -10.72 5.01
CA GLY A 23 7.08 -10.33 5.65
C GLY A 23 7.71 -11.48 6.44
N CYS A 24 8.10 -11.22 7.69
CA CYS A 24 8.70 -12.24 8.56
C CYS A 24 7.73 -13.39 8.94
N PHE A 25 6.45 -13.27 8.61
CA PHE A 25 5.43 -14.30 8.83
C PHE A 25 4.96 -14.98 7.54
N ALA A 26 5.61 -14.73 6.41
CA ALA A 26 5.27 -15.34 5.13
C ALA A 26 5.24 -16.88 5.25
N GLY A 27 4.19 -17.50 4.73
CA GLY A 27 3.97 -18.96 4.81
C GLY A 27 3.38 -19.48 6.12
N SER A 28 3.13 -18.63 7.11
CA SER A 28 2.40 -19.01 8.32
C SER A 28 0.93 -19.32 7.99
N TYR A 29 0.35 -20.32 8.65
CA TYR A 29 -1.08 -20.66 8.52
C TYR A 29 -2.01 -19.50 8.88
N ALA A 30 -1.51 -18.54 9.67
CA ALA A 30 -2.26 -17.39 10.15
C ALA A 30 -2.15 -16.16 9.22
N VAL A 31 -1.38 -16.22 8.13
CA VAL A 31 -1.13 -15.09 7.22
C VAL A 31 -1.58 -15.45 5.82
N VAL A 32 -2.44 -14.62 5.26
CA VAL A 32 -3.06 -14.83 3.93
C VAL A 32 -2.09 -14.54 2.77
N GLY A 33 -1.00 -13.82 3.03
CA GLY A 33 -0.09 -13.29 2.02
C GLY A 33 -0.13 -11.77 1.99
N GLY A 34 -0.04 -11.19 0.80
CA GLY A 34 -0.02 -9.76 0.61
C GLY A 34 -1.41 -9.13 0.70
N VAL A 35 -1.49 -7.85 1.07
CA VAL A 35 -2.75 -7.09 1.04
C VAL A 35 -3.31 -7.01 -0.38
N ALA A 36 -2.43 -7.01 -1.39
CA ALA A 36 -2.79 -7.01 -2.81
C ALA A 36 -3.62 -8.23 -3.23
N ASP A 37 -3.53 -9.35 -2.51
CA ASP A 37 -4.32 -10.56 -2.77
C ASP A 37 -5.79 -10.39 -2.33
N VAL A 38 -6.09 -9.37 -1.50
CA VAL A 38 -7.41 -9.15 -0.89
C VAL A 38 -8.08 -7.87 -1.40
N VAL A 39 -7.32 -6.79 -1.59
CA VAL A 39 -7.81 -5.49 -2.08
C VAL A 39 -6.79 -4.84 -3.02
N PRO A 40 -7.21 -4.01 -4.00
CA PRO A 40 -6.28 -3.31 -4.87
C PRO A 40 -5.40 -2.36 -4.06
N VAL A 41 -4.09 -2.39 -4.31
CA VAL A 41 -3.09 -1.54 -3.65
C VAL A 41 -2.54 -0.53 -4.66
N ASP A 42 -2.54 0.75 -4.29
CA ASP A 42 -2.05 1.85 -5.13
C ASP A 42 -0.57 2.15 -4.91
N LEU A 43 -0.08 1.94 -3.67
CA LEU A 43 1.30 2.21 -3.28
C LEU A 43 1.77 1.18 -2.25
N HIS A 44 3.02 0.74 -2.38
CA HIS A 44 3.72 -0.02 -1.34
C HIS A 44 4.85 0.81 -0.74
N ILE A 45 4.89 0.90 0.59
CA ILE A 45 5.99 1.51 1.36
C ILE A 45 6.73 0.38 2.09
N PRO A 46 7.93 -0.04 1.64
CA PRO A 46 8.66 -1.18 2.20
C PRO A 46 9.28 -0.89 3.58
N GLY A 47 9.41 -1.93 4.42
CA GLY A 47 10.11 -1.87 5.71
C GLY A 47 9.49 -2.73 6.82
N CYS A 48 10.25 -3.02 7.88
CA CYS A 48 9.82 -3.87 8.99
C CYS A 48 10.25 -3.34 10.38
N PRO A 49 9.62 -2.26 10.91
CA PRO A 49 8.69 -1.36 10.21
C PRO A 49 9.43 -0.28 9.39
N PRO A 50 8.76 0.34 8.40
CA PRO A 50 9.35 1.44 7.63
C PRO A 50 9.68 2.65 8.53
N PRO A 51 10.79 3.37 8.27
CA PRO A 51 11.09 4.61 8.99
C PRO A 51 9.98 5.66 8.79
N PRO A 52 9.66 6.48 9.80
CA PRO A 52 8.61 7.49 9.68
C PRO A 52 8.79 8.45 8.49
N ILE A 53 10.04 8.82 8.21
CA ILE A 53 10.36 9.70 7.07
C ILE A 53 10.03 9.07 5.72
N GLU A 54 10.19 7.75 5.58
CA GLU A 54 9.88 7.03 4.34
C GLU A 54 8.36 6.85 4.16
N ILE A 55 7.63 6.70 5.26
CA ILE A 55 6.16 6.73 5.25
C ILE A 55 5.66 8.08 4.70
N LEU A 56 6.19 9.19 5.25
CA LEU A 56 5.80 10.53 4.82
C LEU A 56 6.13 10.78 3.34
N LYS A 57 7.32 10.40 2.89
CA LYS A 57 7.71 10.51 1.48
C LYS A 57 6.77 9.74 0.57
N GLY A 58 6.42 8.50 0.91
CA GLY A 58 5.48 7.69 0.13
C GLY A 58 4.09 8.32 0.06
N LEU A 59 3.58 8.84 1.17
CA LEU A 59 2.28 9.52 1.19
C LEU A 59 2.27 10.81 0.37
N ILE A 60 3.35 11.60 0.42
CA ILE A 60 3.49 12.80 -0.43
C ILE A 60 3.52 12.40 -1.90
N ALA A 61 4.32 11.39 -2.28
CA ALA A 61 4.40 10.91 -3.66
C ALA A 61 3.03 10.41 -4.17
N LEU A 62 2.24 9.73 -3.34
CA LEU A 62 0.88 9.32 -3.70
C LEU A 62 -0.02 10.52 -3.99
N LEU A 63 0.04 11.56 -3.17
CA LEU A 63 -0.77 12.76 -3.33
C LEU A 63 -0.34 13.58 -4.54
N ASP A 64 0.97 13.70 -4.77
CA ASP A 64 1.52 14.37 -5.96
C ASP A 64 1.10 13.63 -7.24
N GLY A 65 1.18 12.29 -7.22
CA GLY A 65 0.67 11.44 -8.31
C GLY A 65 -0.85 11.58 -8.49
N ALA A 66 -1.63 11.65 -7.41
CA ALA A 66 -3.07 11.88 -7.48
C ALA A 66 -3.42 13.27 -8.06
N ASN A 67 -2.64 14.30 -7.72
CA ASN A 67 -2.75 15.63 -8.28
C ASN A 67 -2.28 15.70 -9.75
N GLY A 68 -1.38 14.78 -10.16
CA GLY A 68 -0.81 14.67 -11.51
C GLY A 68 -1.51 13.69 -12.46
N LYS A 69 -2.49 12.89 -11.99
CA LYS A 69 -3.26 11.95 -12.83
C LYS A 69 -4.32 12.63 -13.72
N GLY A 70 -3.84 13.62 -14.47
CA GLY A 70 -4.20 13.87 -15.87
C GLY A 70 -3.20 13.26 -16.87
N GLY A 71 -2.17 12.51 -16.45
CA GLY A 71 -1.30 11.80 -17.41
C GLY A 71 -0.30 10.82 -16.79
N ALA A 72 -0.35 9.56 -17.27
CA ALA A 72 0.72 8.55 -17.41
C ALA A 72 1.66 8.28 -16.20
N SER A 73 1.53 7.16 -15.48
CA SER A 73 2.17 5.85 -15.78
C SER A 73 3.70 5.90 -15.90
N GLU A 74 4.39 5.56 -14.82
CA GLU A 74 5.80 5.13 -14.82
C GLU A 74 5.91 3.67 -15.27
N GLY A 75 6.98 3.36 -15.99
CA GLY A 75 7.37 2.02 -16.43
C GLY A 75 8.35 1.33 -15.48
#